data_AF-A0A969E9C3-F1
#
_entry.id   AF-A0A969E9C3-F1
#
_cell.length_a   1.000
_cell.length_b   1.000
_cell.length_c   1.000
_cell.angle_alpha   90.00
_cell.angle_beta   90.00
_cell.angle_gamma   90.00
#
_symmetry.space_group_name_H-M   'P 1'
#
loop_
_entity.id
_entity.type
_entity.pdbx_description
1 polymer ?
#
loop_
_entity_poly.entity_id
_entity_poly.type
_entity_poly.pdbx_seq_one_letter_code
_entity_poly.pdbx_strand_id
1 'polypeptide(L)'
;MGSNHSAGLILQKPYYAEFIEPGAAIGGMFDLQVVAIHILGKVELQIPETANERQDALQKRMENIEQMQQICEQDVPLDRAIGILELLSQKFHQEEIQLISNDVLAKLVGVLPSTMAVAWQKLAQSSHNHRNGTSTTFQSPVEETAFATMAA
;
A
#
# COMPACT_ATOMS: atom_id res chain seq x y z
N MET A 1 -15.78 -18.18 -4.91
CA MET A 1 -16.08 -17.10 -3.94
C MET A 1 -14.92 -17.04 -2.96
N GLY A 2 -14.10 -16.02 -3.03
CA GLY A 2 -12.95 -15.83 -2.15
C GLY A 2 -12.53 -14.37 -2.25
N SER A 3 -13.16 -13.52 -1.46
CA SER A 3 -12.66 -12.17 -1.22
C SER A 3 -11.32 -12.32 -0.51
N ASN A 4 -10.23 -12.27 -1.28
CA ASN A 4 -8.84 -12.23 -0.80
C ASN A 4 -8.69 -10.96 0.04
N HIS A 5 -9.04 -11.02 1.32
CA HIS A 5 -8.69 -9.94 2.23
C HIS A 5 -7.21 -10.14 2.53
N SER A 6 -6.37 -9.24 2.02
CA SER A 6 -4.97 -9.20 2.42
C SER A 6 -4.90 -9.05 3.94
N ALA A 7 -3.85 -9.61 4.54
CA ALA A 7 -3.59 -9.51 5.96
C ALA A 7 -2.21 -8.88 6.15
N GLY A 8 -2.05 -8.08 7.19
CA GLY A 8 -0.78 -7.44 7.50
C GLY A 8 -0.68 -7.06 8.96
N LEU A 9 0.54 -7.04 9.48
CA LEU A 9 0.85 -6.53 10.80
C LEU A 9 1.84 -5.38 10.69
N ILE A 10 1.63 -4.34 11.50
CA ILE A 10 2.65 -3.33 11.75
C ILE A 10 3.16 -3.54 13.16
N LEU A 11 4.43 -3.91 13.26
CA LEU A 11 5.14 -4.03 14.54
C LEU A 11 5.75 -2.68 14.88
N GLN A 12 5.13 -1.97 15.82
CA GLN A 12 5.65 -0.69 16.28
C GLN A 12 6.75 -0.92 17.30
N LYS A 13 7.92 -0.34 17.05
CA LYS A 13 9.05 -0.23 17.98
C LYS A 13 9.21 1.23 18.44
N PRO A 14 10.07 1.53 19.42
CA PRO A 14 10.17 2.87 19.98
C PRO A 14 10.46 3.94 18.93
N TYR A 15 11.36 3.65 17.98
CA TYR A 15 11.86 4.63 17.00
C TYR A 15 11.46 4.36 15.56
N TYR A 16 11.00 3.15 15.25
CA TYR A 16 10.63 2.74 13.89
C TYR A 16 9.48 1.72 13.95
N ALA A 17 8.95 1.35 12.80
CA ALA A 17 7.95 0.30 12.68
C ALA A 17 8.30 -0.62 11.51
N GLU A 18 7.83 -1.86 11.57
CA GLU A 18 8.05 -2.86 10.52
C GLU A 18 6.68 -3.32 9.99
N PHE A 19 6.54 -3.37 8.66
CA PHE A 19 5.36 -3.95 8.03
C PHE A 19 5.61 -5.43 7.69
N ILE A 20 4.72 -6.29 8.14
CA ILE A 20 4.85 -7.74 8.09
C ILE A 20 3.69 -8.34 7.31
N GLU A 21 4.03 -9.06 6.26
CA GLU A 21 3.11 -9.76 5.38
C GLU A 21 2.86 -11.21 5.83
N PRO A 22 1.79 -11.86 5.33
CA PRO A 22 1.45 -13.22 5.71
C PRO A 22 2.57 -14.21 5.42
N GLY A 23 2.82 -15.09 6.37
CA GLY A 23 3.87 -16.11 6.29
C GLY A 23 5.25 -15.63 6.70
N ALA A 24 5.46 -14.34 6.98
CA ALA A 24 6.70 -13.88 7.59
C ALA A 24 6.78 -14.21 9.08
N ALA A 25 8.00 -14.50 9.55
CA ALA A 25 8.26 -14.79 10.96
C ALA A 25 8.01 -13.55 11.83
N ILE A 26 7.38 -13.76 13.00
CA ILE A 26 7.20 -12.78 14.07
C ILE A 26 7.52 -13.41 15.42
N GLY A 27 7.96 -12.60 16.38
CA GLY A 27 8.31 -13.01 17.74
C GLY A 27 9.80 -13.34 17.92
N GLY A 28 10.10 -14.05 19.02
CA GLY A 28 11.47 -14.39 19.38
C GLY A 28 12.34 -13.18 19.72
N MET A 29 13.64 -13.28 19.48
CA MET A 29 14.61 -12.24 19.83
C MET A 29 14.48 -10.95 18.99
N PHE A 30 13.87 -11.03 17.80
CA PHE A 30 13.77 -9.91 16.86
C PHE A 30 12.70 -8.89 17.27
N ASP A 31 11.67 -9.33 17.99
CA ASP A 31 10.50 -8.52 18.31
C ASP A 31 10.39 -8.17 19.80
N LEU A 32 11.46 -8.34 20.58
CA LEU A 32 11.51 -8.04 22.03
C LEU A 32 11.21 -6.58 22.38
N GLN A 33 11.42 -5.66 21.44
CA GLN A 33 11.20 -4.22 21.63
C GLN A 33 9.87 -3.73 21.04
N VAL A 34 9.01 -4.64 20.57
CA VAL A 34 7.70 -4.25 20.06
C VAL A 34 6.86 -3.67 21.20
N VAL A 35 6.42 -2.42 21.02
CA VAL A 35 5.60 -1.69 21.99
C VAL A 35 4.12 -1.74 21.66
N ALA A 36 3.78 -1.98 20.39
CA ALA A 36 2.41 -2.17 19.93
C ALA A 36 2.39 -2.97 18.62
N ILE A 37 1.29 -3.68 18.40
CA ILE A 37 1.01 -4.39 17.15
C ILE A 37 -0.26 -3.79 16.57
N HIS A 38 -0.21 -3.37 15.31
CA HIS A 38 -1.38 -2.88 14.58
C HIS A 38 -1.75 -3.87 13.49
N ILE A 39 -3.05 -4.14 13.36
CA ILE A 39 -3.57 -5.17 12.47
C ILE A 39 -4.24 -4.50 11.27
N LEU A 40 -3.94 -5.00 10.08
CA LEU A 40 -4.61 -4.65 8.83
C LEU A 40 -5.24 -5.92 8.25
N GLY A 41 -6.55 -5.86 7.97
CA GLY A 41 -7.32 -7.02 7.52
C GLY A 41 -7.49 -8.11 8.59
N LYS A 42 -7.61 -9.37 8.16
CA LYS A 42 -7.83 -10.52 9.06
C LYS A 42 -6.54 -11.33 9.23
N VAL A 43 -5.91 -11.24 10.39
CA VAL A 43 -4.66 -11.94 10.69
C VAL A 43 -4.92 -13.22 11.50
N GLU A 44 -4.25 -14.31 11.10
CA GLU A 44 -4.18 -15.57 11.84
C GLU A 44 -2.71 -15.91 12.09
N LEU A 45 -2.38 -16.29 13.33
CA LEU A 45 -1.02 -16.67 13.72
C LEU A 45 -0.87 -18.18 13.72
N GLN A 46 0.23 -18.66 13.14
CA GLN A 46 0.57 -20.08 13.06
C GLN A 46 1.97 -20.30 13.62
N ILE A 47 2.15 -21.43 14.31
CA ILE A 47 3.45 -21.84 14.86
C ILE A 47 4.10 -22.76 13.82
N PRO A 48 5.31 -22.41 13.30
CA PRO A 48 6.02 -23.28 12.38
C PRO A 48 6.60 -24.48 13.14
N GLU A 49 6.24 -25.68 12.70
CA GLU A 49 6.61 -26.95 13.35
C GLU A 49 7.98 -27.44 12.83
N THR A 50 8.24 -27.25 11.53
CA THR A 50 9.45 -27.77 10.88
C THR A 50 10.56 -26.73 10.71
N ALA A 51 11.79 -27.20 10.54
CA ALA A 51 12.93 -26.32 10.27
C ALA A 51 12.76 -25.55 8.94
N ASN A 52 12.19 -26.21 7.92
CA ASN A 52 11.93 -25.61 6.62
C ASN A 52 10.87 -24.50 6.74
N GLU A 53 9.77 -24.74 7.46
CA GLU A 53 8.74 -23.70 7.70
C GLU A 53 9.32 -22.48 8.42
N ARG A 54 10.21 -22.69 9.40
CA ARG A 54 10.93 -21.60 10.07
C ARG A 54 11.82 -20.83 9.11
N GLN A 55 12.55 -21.53 8.25
CA GLN A 55 13.44 -20.90 7.26
C GLN A 55 12.63 -20.09 6.24
N ASP A 56 11.54 -20.63 5.71
CA ASP A 56 10.66 -19.94 4.77
C ASP A 56 10.05 -18.68 5.40
N ALA A 57 9.65 -18.76 6.67
CA ALA A 57 9.10 -17.61 7.39
C ALA A 57 10.13 -16.51 7.63
N LEU A 58 11.38 -16.89 7.94
CA LEU A 58 12.49 -15.94 8.07
C LEU A 58 12.86 -15.31 6.72
N GLN A 59 12.84 -16.10 5.64
CA GLN A 59 13.09 -15.61 4.28
C GLN A 59 12.07 -14.53 3.89
N LYS A 60 10.78 -14.79 4.09
CA LYS A 60 9.72 -13.79 3.88
C LYS A 60 9.91 -12.55 4.74
N ARG A 61 10.38 -12.70 5.99
CA ARG A 61 10.67 -11.54 6.85
C ARG A 61 11.78 -10.67 6.25
N MET A 62 12.80 -11.25 5.65
CA MET A 62 13.86 -10.50 4.95
C MET A 62 13.33 -9.82 3.69
N GLU A 63 12.52 -10.51 2.88
CA GLU A 63 11.89 -9.93 1.68
C GLU A 63 11.04 -8.70 2.01
N ASN A 64 10.26 -8.74 3.09
CA ASN A 64 9.48 -7.60 3.55
C ASN A 64 10.38 -6.41 3.93
N ILE A 65 11.52 -6.67 4.58
CA ILE A 65 12.50 -5.64 4.95
C ILE A 65 13.10 -5.00 3.70
N GLU A 66 13.48 -5.81 2.71
CA GLU A 66 14.03 -5.34 1.44
C GLU A 66 13.01 -4.47 0.67
N GLN A 67 11.74 -4.89 0.63
CA GLN A 67 10.67 -4.09 0.02
C GLN A 67 10.48 -2.74 0.71
N MET A 68 10.46 -2.73 2.05
CA MET A 68 10.36 -1.48 2.81
C MET A 68 11.57 -0.58 2.60
N GLN A 69 12.77 -1.16 2.49
CA GLN A 69 13.99 -0.43 2.22
C GLN A 69 13.94 0.31 0.88
N GLN A 70 13.42 -0.30 -0.19
CA GLN A 70 13.28 0.35 -1.49
C GLN A 70 12.43 1.63 -1.42
N ILE A 71 11.37 1.63 -0.59
CA ILE A 71 10.58 2.84 -0.34
C ILE A 71 11.41 3.84 0.46
N CYS A 72 12.13 3.39 1.48
CA CYS A 72 12.94 4.25 2.35
C CYS A 72 14.13 4.92 1.66
N GLU A 73 14.60 4.37 0.54
CA GLU A 73 15.72 4.87 -0.27
C GLU A 73 15.35 6.06 -1.17
N GLN A 74 14.06 6.45 -1.25
CA GLN A 74 13.69 7.67 -1.97
C GLN A 74 14.17 8.92 -1.20
N ASP A 75 14.87 9.82 -1.89
CA ASP A 75 15.49 11.00 -1.28
C ASP A 75 14.47 11.97 -0.65
N VAL A 76 13.28 12.08 -1.25
CA VAL A 76 12.26 13.05 -0.84
C VAL A 76 11.34 12.43 0.21
N PRO A 77 11.21 13.01 1.43
CA PRO A 77 10.37 12.46 2.49
C PRO A 77 8.90 12.29 2.10
N LEU A 78 8.37 13.20 1.29
CA LEU A 78 6.99 13.11 0.83
C LEU A 78 6.78 11.96 -0.15
N ASP A 79 7.78 11.63 -0.97
CA ASP A 79 7.69 10.51 -1.89
C ASP A 79 7.70 9.19 -1.10
N ARG A 80 8.54 9.07 -0.06
CA ARG A 80 8.52 7.93 0.87
C ARG A 80 7.15 7.73 1.53
N ALA A 81 6.56 8.83 1.99
CA ALA A 81 5.24 8.84 2.62
C ALA A 81 4.12 8.45 1.64
N ILE A 82 4.21 8.89 0.37
CA ILE A 82 3.26 8.48 -0.67
C ILE A 82 3.48 6.99 -1.01
N GLY A 83 4.72 6.56 -1.19
CA GLY A 83 5.07 5.19 -1.56
C GLY A 83 4.57 4.16 -0.54
N ILE A 84 4.66 4.43 0.76
CA ILE A 84 4.09 3.52 1.76
C ILE A 84 2.56 3.49 1.73
N LEU A 85 1.90 4.64 1.50
CA LEU A 85 0.45 4.65 1.38
C LEU A 85 -0.03 3.94 0.11
N GLU A 86 0.71 4.06 -0.99
CA GLU A 86 0.45 3.32 -2.23
C GLU A 86 0.64 1.82 -2.04
N LEU A 87 1.74 1.39 -1.40
CA LEU A 87 1.98 -0.02 -1.07
C LEU A 87 0.82 -0.60 -0.26
N LEU A 88 0.40 0.11 0.79
CA LEU A 88 -0.71 -0.34 1.63
C LEU A 88 -2.05 -0.31 0.87
N SER A 89 -2.29 0.69 0.04
CA SER A 89 -3.53 0.83 -0.75
C SER A 89 -3.69 -0.23 -1.85
N GLN A 90 -2.60 -0.87 -2.27
CA GLN A 90 -2.67 -2.03 -3.17
C GLN A 90 -3.25 -3.28 -2.47
N LYS A 91 -3.24 -3.31 -1.13
CA LYS A 91 -3.57 -4.50 -0.32
C LYS A 91 -4.79 -4.29 0.56
N PHE A 92 -4.99 -3.08 1.08
CA PHE A 92 -6.01 -2.77 2.08
C PHE A 92 -6.91 -1.63 1.63
N HIS A 93 -8.12 -1.58 2.19
CA HIS A 93 -9.00 -0.45 1.95
C HIS A 93 -8.49 0.78 2.69
N GLN A 94 -8.69 1.96 2.10
CA GLN A 94 -8.27 3.23 2.70
C GLN A 94 -8.80 3.41 4.14
N GLU A 95 -10.03 2.99 4.40
CA GLU A 95 -10.67 3.06 5.72
C GLU A 95 -9.91 2.24 6.77
N GLU A 96 -9.35 1.08 6.40
CA GLU A 96 -8.55 0.24 7.29
C GLU A 96 -7.19 0.88 7.59
N ILE A 97 -6.55 1.44 6.56
CA ILE A 97 -5.24 2.11 6.70
C ILE A 97 -5.38 3.37 7.58
N GLN A 98 -6.49 4.09 7.47
CA GLN A 98 -6.75 5.30 8.27
C GLN A 98 -6.98 5.03 9.76
N LEU A 99 -7.20 3.77 10.18
CA LEU A 99 -7.19 3.41 11.59
C LEU A 99 -5.79 3.47 12.21
N ILE A 100 -4.74 3.43 11.38
CA ILE A 100 -3.36 3.54 11.81
C ILE A 100 -2.97 5.02 11.89
N SER A 101 -2.46 5.45 13.04
CA SER A 101 -2.09 6.85 13.23
C SER A 101 -0.93 7.26 12.32
N ASN A 102 -0.88 8.55 11.97
CA ASN A 102 0.24 9.10 11.20
C ASN A 102 1.58 8.91 11.92
N ASP A 103 1.61 8.89 13.26
CA ASP A 103 2.82 8.58 14.03
C ASP A 103 3.36 7.17 13.76
N VAL A 104 2.47 6.19 13.59
CA VAL A 104 2.85 4.80 13.30
C VAL A 104 3.23 4.65 11.84
N LEU A 105 2.43 5.20 10.92
CA LEU A 105 2.73 5.14 9.49
C LEU A 105 4.06 5.86 9.17
N ALA A 106 4.32 6.99 9.80
CA ALA A 106 5.56 7.75 9.59
C ALA A 106 6.81 6.95 10.02
N LYS A 107 6.68 6.10 11.05
CA LYS A 107 7.74 5.22 11.53
C LYS A 107 8.09 4.08 10.57
N LEU A 108 7.21 3.72 9.65
CA LEU A 108 7.50 2.70 8.63
C LEU A 108 8.55 3.18 7.63
N VAL A 109 8.62 4.48 7.37
CA VAL A 109 9.47 5.08 6.32
C VAL A 109 10.36 6.23 6.79
N GLY A 110 10.44 6.44 8.10
CA GLY A 110 11.35 7.44 8.69
C GLY A 110 11.04 8.88 8.28
N VAL A 111 9.77 9.28 8.38
CA VAL A 111 9.29 10.65 8.08
C VAL A 111 8.62 11.29 9.30
N LEU A 112 8.18 12.55 9.19
CA LEU A 112 7.39 13.20 10.23
C LEU A 112 5.90 12.84 10.08
N PRO A 113 5.12 12.77 11.18
CA PRO A 113 3.66 12.56 11.11
C PRO A 113 2.94 13.62 10.26
N SER A 114 3.44 14.86 10.26
CA SER A 114 2.93 15.93 9.39
C SER A 114 3.17 15.66 7.91
N THR A 115 4.27 14.99 7.54
CA THR A 115 4.53 14.54 6.17
C THR A 115 3.49 13.52 5.71
N MET A 116 3.10 12.58 6.59
CA MET A 116 2.02 11.63 6.31
C MET A 116 0.68 12.33 6.08
N ALA A 117 0.36 13.35 6.89
CA ALA A 117 -0.86 14.14 6.70
C ALA A 117 -0.92 14.81 5.31
N VAL A 118 0.21 15.34 4.83
CA VAL A 118 0.32 15.91 3.48
C VAL A 118 0.20 14.82 2.40
N ALA A 119 0.79 13.65 2.60
CA ALA A 119 0.69 12.53 1.67
C ALA A 119 -0.76 12.07 1.46
N TRP A 120 -1.55 11.97 2.55
CA TRP A 120 -2.98 11.68 2.48
C TRP A 120 -3.77 12.71 1.66
N GLN A 121 -3.47 14.01 1.83
CA GLN A 121 -4.11 15.06 1.05
C GLN A 121 -3.79 14.94 -0.45
N LYS A 122 -2.53 14.66 -0.79
CA LYS A 122 -2.11 14.44 -2.17
C LYS A 122 -2.82 13.26 -2.81
N LEU A 123 -2.92 12.12 -2.12
CA LEU A 123 -3.63 10.95 -2.64
C LEU A 123 -5.12 11.24 -2.90
N ALA A 124 -5.78 11.93 -1.97
CA ALA A 124 -7.18 12.32 -2.14
C ALA A 124 -7.40 13.23 -3.38
N GLN A 125 -6.46 14.14 -3.66
CA GLN A 125 -6.50 15.02 -4.83
C GLN A 125 -6.27 14.25 -6.13
N SER A 126 -5.32 13.30 -6.15
CA SER A 126 -5.05 12.45 -7.31
C SER A 126 -6.26 11.58 -7.68
N SER A 127 -6.97 11.02 -6.69
CA SER A 127 -8.20 10.26 -6.93
C SER A 127 -9.33 11.13 -7.49
N HIS A 128 -9.41 12.41 -7.08
CA HIS A 128 -10.42 13.34 -7.58
C HIS A 128 -10.16 13.78 -9.03
N ASN A 129 -8.90 14.04 -9.37
CA ASN A 129 -8.50 14.38 -10.74
C ASN A 129 -8.72 13.22 -11.73
N HIS A 130 -8.51 11.97 -11.29
CA HIS A 130 -8.75 10.80 -12.14
C HIS A 130 -10.25 10.58 -12.46
N ARG A 131 -11.14 10.90 -11.51
CA ARG A 131 -12.60 10.82 -11.73
C ARG A 131 -13.15 11.92 -12.65
N ASN A 132 -12.54 13.11 -12.63
CA ASN A 132 -12.98 14.23 -13.47
C ASN A 132 -12.41 14.20 -14.90
N GLY A 133 -11.45 13.32 -15.20
CA GLY A 133 -10.82 13.18 -16.51
C GLY A 133 -11.50 12.21 -17.51
N THR A 134 -12.60 11.56 -17.15
CA THR A 134 -13.28 10.54 -18.00
C THR A 134 -14.60 10.99 -18.64
N SER A 135 -14.90 12.30 -18.67
CA SER A 135 -16.00 12.85 -19.48
C SER A 135 -15.48 13.60 -20.70
N THR A 136 -15.01 12.86 -21.70
CA THR A 136 -14.97 13.38 -23.08
C THR A 136 -16.10 12.72 -23.84
N THR A 137 -17.19 13.46 -23.99
CA THR A 137 -18.33 13.12 -24.85
C THR A 137 -17.82 12.82 -26.27
N PHE A 138 -17.94 11.58 -26.71
CA PHE A 138 -17.86 11.25 -28.13
C PHE A 138 -19.09 11.86 -28.82
N GLN A 139 -18.92 13.03 -29.44
CA GLN A 139 -19.85 13.51 -30.47
C GLN A 139 -19.52 12.79 -31.77
N SER A 140 -20.45 11.96 -32.24
CA SER A 140 -20.46 11.45 -33.61
C SER A 140 -20.74 12.62 -34.58
N PRO A 141 -19.93 12.82 -35.64
CA PRO A 141 -20.32 13.73 -36.70
C PRO A 141 -21.31 13.04 -37.63
N VAL A 142 -22.50 13.62 -37.73
CA VAL A 142 -23.44 13.41 -38.83
C VAL A 142 -23.03 14.39 -39.92
N GLU A 143 -22.59 13.89 -41.08
CA GLU A 143 -22.56 14.67 -42.33
C GLU A 143 -23.25 13.88 -43.46
N GLU A 144 -24.51 14.23 -43.67
CA GLU A 144 -25.17 14.45 -44.98
C GLU A 144 -24.26 15.33 -45.86
N THR A 145 -24.09 15.27 -47.19
CA THR A 145 -24.84 14.77 -48.36
C THR A 145 -23.89 14.91 -49.57
N ALA A 146 -24.03 14.13 -50.65
CA ALA A 146 -24.18 14.67 -52.03
C ALA A 146 -24.01 13.61 -53.14
N PHE A 147 -25.07 13.54 -53.94
CA PHE A 147 -25.16 13.16 -55.35
C PHE A 147 -23.88 13.26 -56.20
N ALA A 148 -23.63 12.23 -57.01
CA ALA A 148 -23.01 12.37 -58.32
C ALA A 148 -23.64 11.39 -59.32
N THR A 149 -24.12 11.95 -60.43
CA THR A 149 -24.76 11.30 -61.59
C THR A 149 -23.76 11.25 -62.76
N MET A 150 -23.89 10.24 -63.63
CA MET A 150 -23.24 9.99 -64.95
C MET A 150 -21.82 9.38 -64.90
N ALA A 151 -21.40 8.40 -65.73
CA ALA A 151 -21.90 7.86 -67.00
C ALA A 151 -21.37 6.43 -67.25
N ALA A 152 -22.18 5.59 -67.92
CA ALA A 152 -21.83 4.71 -69.05
C ALA A 152 -23.04 3.86 -69.43
#